data_AF-A0A4R2L5V4-F1
#
_entry.id   AF-A0A4R2L5V4-F1
#
_cell.length_a   1.000
_cell.length_b   1.000
_cell.length_c   1.000
_cell.angle_alpha   90.00
_cell.angle_beta   90.00
_cell.angle_gamma   90.00
#
_symmetry.space_group_name_H-M   'P 1'
#
loop_
_entity.id
_entity.type
_entity.pdbx_description
1 polymer ?
#
loop_
_entity_poly.entity_id
_entity_poly.type
_entity_poly.pdbx_seq_one_letter_code
_entity_poly.pdbx_strand_id
1 'polypeptide(L)'
;MSKKPKMVLCRNCNTPIAKNAKICPSCGAKNKKPFFKRWWFVLFIIILILGGIGSISRNRKEKFDWNEVELCEQLPKPKSNVGTIISNDGEHLILHVEKTSKGDYNAYIEECQSMGYAVESEKTGDNYTAFDEEGYGLDLSYIGETMYIDLDAPIEMGILNWPKSEIAGLLPLPKSTVGKVSTDTENGCYIYVGETSIDDFNAYADECSDHGFSVDYERGDKFYNAKDGNGNKLSLSYQGNNVMVIQIRKPDETETNESETEQESEHPSVAEQETELEENSSDSAELIDGMRPEFKQAMDSYEEFMNEYCEFMKKYAESDGTDVGLLADYASYMSKYADVVEDFEAWDDGEMNTAETAYYLVVQTRVSKKLLEVAE
;
A
#
# COMPACT_ATOMS: atom_id res chain seq x y z
N MET A 1 -0.75 48.68 -4.37
CA MET A 1 -0.17 48.02 -5.56
C MET A 1 -0.75 46.61 -5.62
N SER A 2 -1.48 46.25 -6.68
CA SER A 2 -2.21 44.98 -6.77
C SER A 2 -1.25 43.79 -6.77
N LYS A 3 -1.37 42.89 -5.79
CA LYS A 3 -0.56 41.65 -5.69
C LYS A 3 -0.83 40.79 -6.93
N LYS A 4 0.23 40.42 -7.65
CA LYS A 4 0.15 39.48 -8.78
C LYS A 4 -0.20 38.08 -8.23
N PRO A 5 -1.16 37.35 -8.82
CA PRO A 5 -1.52 36.00 -8.35
C PRO A 5 -0.31 35.06 -8.43
N LYS A 6 -0.07 34.26 -7.37
CA LYS A 6 0.96 33.20 -7.38
C LYS A 6 0.61 32.22 -8.49
N MET A 7 1.52 32.02 -9.45
CA MET A 7 1.29 31.15 -10.60
C MET A 7 1.90 29.77 -10.33
N VAL A 8 1.17 28.72 -10.64
CA VAL A 8 1.65 27.34 -10.72
C VAL A 8 1.52 26.88 -12.16
N LEU A 9 2.35 25.94 -12.60
CA LEU A 9 2.17 25.33 -13.91
C LEU A 9 0.97 24.38 -13.82
N CYS A 10 0.04 24.49 -14.76
CA CYS A 10 -1.00 23.49 -14.93
C CYS A 10 -0.34 22.14 -15.20
N ARG A 11 -0.63 21.14 -14.37
CA ARG A 11 -0.02 19.80 -14.49
C ARG A 11 -0.33 19.08 -15.79
N ASN A 12 -1.36 19.53 -16.51
CA ASN A 12 -1.78 18.93 -17.77
C ASN A 12 -1.15 19.61 -18.99
N CYS A 13 -1.07 20.95 -19.01
CA CYS A 13 -0.64 21.68 -20.21
C CYS A 13 0.53 22.63 -19.97
N ASN A 14 1.13 22.62 -18.77
CA ASN A 14 2.24 23.48 -18.33
C ASN A 14 2.03 24.99 -18.49
N THR A 15 0.81 25.45 -18.76
CA THR A 15 0.49 26.87 -18.80
C THR A 15 0.53 27.43 -17.38
N PRO A 16 1.11 28.64 -17.15
CA PRO A 16 1.01 29.32 -15.88
C PRO A 16 -0.46 29.62 -15.55
N ILE A 17 -0.95 29.10 -14.43
CA ILE A 17 -2.29 29.34 -13.89
C ILE A 17 -2.18 29.84 -12.46
N ALA A 18 -3.15 30.60 -11.95
CA ALA A 18 -3.13 31.00 -10.54
C ALA A 18 -3.19 29.75 -9.62
N LYS A 19 -2.40 29.70 -8.53
CA LYS A 19 -2.34 28.59 -7.55
C LYS A 19 -3.73 28.17 -7.06
N ASN A 20 -4.64 29.14 -6.95
CA ASN A 20 -6.00 28.95 -6.43
C ASN A 20 -7.04 28.77 -7.56
N ALA A 21 -6.63 28.82 -8.83
CA ALA A 21 -7.52 28.53 -9.94
C ALA A 21 -7.93 27.07 -9.84
N LYS A 22 -9.21 26.80 -9.55
CA LYS A 22 -9.75 25.43 -9.44
C LYS A 22 -9.66 24.66 -10.76
N ILE A 23 -9.67 25.40 -11.88
CA ILE A 23 -9.66 24.88 -13.25
C ILE A 23 -8.65 25.69 -14.06
N CYS A 24 -7.81 25.01 -14.84
CA CYS A 24 -6.89 25.65 -15.77
C CYS A 24 -7.69 26.35 -16.90
N PRO A 25 -7.55 27.66 -17.11
CA PRO A 25 -8.26 28.39 -18.16
C PRO A 25 -7.80 28.02 -19.59
N SER A 26 -6.65 27.36 -19.76
CA SER A 26 -6.16 26.95 -21.08
C SER A 26 -6.62 25.55 -21.51
N CYS A 27 -6.68 24.57 -20.59
CA CYS A 27 -6.98 23.18 -20.96
C CYS A 27 -8.16 22.57 -20.19
N GLY A 28 -8.82 23.32 -19.30
CA GLY A 28 -9.97 22.83 -18.53
C GLY A 28 -9.62 21.83 -17.42
N ALA A 29 -8.34 21.45 -17.26
CA ALA A 29 -7.93 20.49 -16.24
C ALA A 29 -8.09 21.06 -14.82
N LYS A 30 -8.61 20.24 -13.90
CA LYS A 30 -8.75 20.61 -12.48
C LYS A 30 -7.38 20.74 -11.81
N ASN A 31 -7.13 21.85 -11.12
CA ASN A 31 -5.91 22.08 -10.37
C ASN A 31 -6.01 21.44 -8.97
N LYS A 32 -6.04 20.10 -8.93
CA LYS A 32 -6.12 19.33 -7.67
C LYS A 32 -4.72 19.20 -7.06
N LYS A 33 -4.59 19.39 -5.74
CA LYS A 33 -3.36 19.08 -4.98
C LYS A 33 -3.05 17.57 -5.12
N PRO A 34 -1.77 17.17 -5.21
CA PRO A 34 -1.40 15.76 -5.32
C PRO A 34 -1.82 15.02 -4.05
N PHE A 35 -2.27 13.77 -4.20
CA PHE A 35 -2.82 12.98 -3.09
C PHE A 35 -1.83 12.83 -1.93
N PHE A 36 -0.53 12.69 -2.22
CA PHE A 36 0.54 12.57 -1.23
C PHE A 36 0.87 13.86 -0.45
N LYS A 37 0.30 15.01 -0.84
CA LYS A 37 0.36 16.26 -0.07
C LYS A 37 -0.94 16.55 0.69
N ARG A 38 -1.92 15.65 0.63
CA ARG A 38 -3.14 15.75 1.43
C ARG A 38 -2.89 15.09 2.78
N TRP A 39 -3.36 15.72 3.86
CA TRP A 39 -2.98 15.29 5.20
C TRP A 39 -3.46 13.89 5.55
N TRP A 40 -4.63 13.46 5.09
CA TRP A 40 -5.07 12.06 5.26
C TRP A 40 -4.07 11.04 4.70
N PHE A 41 -3.32 11.36 3.63
CA PHE A 41 -2.25 10.49 3.11
C PHE A 41 -1.00 10.53 3.99
N VAL A 42 -0.68 11.69 4.56
CA VAL A 42 0.41 11.83 5.53
C VAL A 42 0.04 11.08 6.83
N LEU A 43 -1.20 11.21 7.30
CA LEU A 43 -1.78 10.53 8.45
C LEU A 43 -1.84 9.01 8.24
N PHE A 44 -2.16 8.55 7.03
CA PHE A 44 -2.08 7.14 6.63
C PHE A 44 -0.64 6.62 6.63
N ILE A 45 0.31 7.37 6.07
CA ILE A 45 1.75 7.06 6.16
C ILE A 45 2.22 7.03 7.62
N ILE A 46 1.69 7.89 8.49
CA ILE A 46 2.02 7.93 9.91
C ILE A 46 1.32 6.81 10.69
N ILE A 47 0.10 6.39 10.34
CA ILE A 47 -0.55 5.18 10.89
C ILE A 47 0.20 3.93 10.44
N LEU A 48 0.76 3.89 9.23
CA LEU A 48 1.66 2.82 8.79
C LEU A 48 2.99 2.85 9.56
N ILE A 49 3.55 4.03 9.83
CA ILE A 49 4.76 4.19 10.65
C ILE A 49 4.46 3.87 12.13
N LEU A 50 3.29 4.24 12.67
CA LEU A 50 2.88 4.00 14.06
C LEU A 50 2.34 2.58 14.30
N GLY A 51 1.71 1.97 13.31
CA GLY A 51 1.48 0.53 13.24
C GLY A 51 2.80 -0.25 13.21
N GLY A 52 3.87 0.37 12.69
CA GLY A 52 5.25 -0.06 12.86
C GLY A 52 5.91 0.30 14.20
N ILE A 53 5.39 1.28 14.96
CA ILE A 53 5.90 1.67 16.30
C ILE A 53 5.24 0.85 17.42
N GLY A 54 4.15 0.12 17.14
CA GLY A 54 3.75 -1.05 17.93
C GLY A 54 4.85 -2.12 18.07
N SER A 55 5.95 -1.99 17.32
CA SER A 55 7.13 -2.87 17.39
C SER A 55 8.34 -2.26 18.11
N ILE A 56 8.23 -1.11 18.80
CA ILE A 56 9.32 -0.56 19.62
C ILE A 56 8.98 -0.67 21.11
N SER A 57 8.89 -1.89 21.63
CA SER A 57 9.43 -2.25 22.95
C SER A 57 9.46 -3.75 23.10
N ARG A 58 10.63 -4.35 22.86
CA ARG A 58 11.15 -5.38 23.77
C ARG A 58 12.62 -5.62 23.49
N ASN A 59 13.45 -5.23 24.46
CA ASN A 59 14.81 -5.74 24.62
C ASN A 59 14.83 -7.24 25.04
N ARG A 60 13.83 -8.02 24.64
CA ARG A 60 13.91 -9.47 24.50
C ARG A 60 13.89 -9.74 23.00
N LYS A 61 15.06 -9.99 22.46
CA LYS A 61 15.22 -10.70 21.18
C LYS A 61 14.36 -11.95 21.24
N GLU A 62 13.17 -11.89 20.63
CA GLU A 62 12.31 -13.06 20.50
C GLU A 62 13.10 -14.08 19.71
N LYS A 63 13.28 -15.25 20.33
CA LYS A 63 13.84 -16.38 19.64
C LYS A 63 12.65 -17.17 19.14
N PHE A 64 12.60 -17.46 17.86
CA PHE A 64 11.62 -18.40 17.31
C PHE A 64 12.18 -19.82 17.42
N ASP A 65 11.29 -20.79 17.66
CA ASP A 65 11.62 -22.21 17.48
C ASP A 65 11.32 -22.57 16.03
N TRP A 66 12.33 -23.09 15.33
CA TRP A 66 12.18 -23.50 13.94
C TRP A 66 11.14 -24.61 13.77
N ASN A 67 10.93 -25.46 14.78
CA ASN A 67 9.94 -26.53 14.70
C ASN A 67 8.49 -26.03 14.84
N GLU A 68 8.30 -24.75 15.23
CA GLU A 68 6.98 -24.11 15.33
C GLU A 68 6.69 -23.24 14.09
N VAL A 69 7.64 -23.12 13.16
CA VAL A 69 7.47 -22.40 11.90
C VAL A 69 6.71 -23.30 10.93
N GLU A 70 5.54 -22.85 10.49
CA GLU A 70 4.80 -23.48 9.41
C GLU A 70 5.60 -23.37 8.12
N LEU A 71 5.46 -24.35 7.22
CA LEU A 71 6.26 -24.45 5.98
C LEU A 71 7.78 -24.55 6.19
N CYS A 72 8.28 -24.78 7.41
CA CYS A 72 9.72 -24.87 7.68
C CYS A 72 10.44 -25.99 6.93
N GLU A 73 9.74 -27.05 6.53
CA GLU A 73 10.29 -28.14 5.70
C GLU A 73 10.54 -27.70 4.24
N GLN A 74 9.93 -26.60 3.81
CA GLN A 74 10.13 -26.01 2.48
C GLN A 74 11.33 -25.06 2.43
N LEU A 75 11.94 -24.74 3.57
CA LEU A 75 13.04 -23.77 3.63
C LEU A 75 14.26 -24.34 4.35
N PRO A 76 15.47 -23.87 4.01
CA PRO A 76 16.62 -24.17 4.83
C PRO A 76 16.47 -23.49 6.19
N LYS A 77 17.02 -24.11 7.24
CA LYS A 77 16.97 -23.50 8.57
C LYS A 77 17.93 -22.31 8.65
N PRO A 78 17.47 -21.09 8.98
CA PRO A 78 18.36 -19.96 9.13
C PRO A 78 19.33 -20.16 10.31
N LYS A 79 20.53 -19.63 10.15
CA LYS A 79 21.59 -19.74 11.17
C LYS A 79 21.26 -19.00 12.45
N SER A 80 20.66 -17.82 12.34
CA SER A 80 20.12 -17.08 13.48
C SER A 80 18.72 -17.59 13.79
N ASN A 81 18.42 -17.73 15.08
CA ASN A 81 17.09 -18.02 15.58
C ASN A 81 16.49 -16.83 16.33
N VAL A 82 17.03 -15.63 16.10
CA VAL A 82 16.52 -14.39 16.68
C VAL A 82 15.71 -13.69 15.62
N GLY A 83 14.48 -13.32 15.92
CA GLY A 83 13.57 -12.81 14.92
C GLY A 83 12.12 -12.83 15.35
N THR A 84 11.26 -12.47 14.42
CA THR A 84 9.81 -12.39 14.62
C THR A 84 9.10 -13.06 13.46
N ILE A 85 8.14 -13.92 13.78
CA ILE A 85 7.22 -14.48 12.80
C ILE A 85 6.02 -13.53 12.72
N ILE A 86 5.73 -13.00 11.54
CA ILE A 86 4.65 -12.03 11.28
C ILE A 86 3.38 -12.76 10.78
N SER A 87 3.55 -13.76 9.92
CA SER A 87 2.51 -14.70 9.47
C SER A 87 3.04 -16.12 9.56
N ASN A 88 2.21 -17.06 9.99
CA ASN A 88 2.61 -18.46 10.24
C ASN A 88 1.45 -19.41 10.00
N ASP A 89 1.13 -19.68 8.75
CA ASP A 89 0.15 -20.69 8.37
C ASP A 89 0.63 -21.49 7.16
N GLY A 90 -0.17 -22.48 6.75
CA GLY A 90 0.18 -23.37 5.64
C GLY A 90 0.07 -22.73 4.25
N GLU A 91 -0.42 -21.49 4.14
CA GLU A 91 -0.55 -20.75 2.89
C GLU A 91 0.49 -19.62 2.78
N HIS A 92 0.80 -18.94 3.89
CA HIS A 92 1.65 -17.75 3.94
C HIS A 92 2.56 -17.72 5.19
N LEU A 93 3.88 -17.72 4.96
CA LEU A 93 4.89 -17.52 6.00
C LEU A 93 5.63 -16.21 5.79
N ILE A 94 5.61 -15.32 6.80
CA ILE A 94 6.44 -14.11 6.83
C ILE A 94 7.31 -14.15 8.08
N LEU A 95 8.63 -14.21 7.90
CA LEU A 95 9.62 -14.34 8.96
C LEU A 95 10.73 -13.29 8.83
N HIS A 96 10.98 -12.57 9.90
CA HIS A 96 12.12 -11.67 10.02
C HIS A 96 13.22 -12.34 10.85
N VAL A 97 14.36 -12.62 10.25
CA VAL A 97 15.53 -13.23 10.90
C VAL A 97 16.59 -12.17 11.16
N GLU A 98 16.62 -11.67 12.39
CA GLU A 98 17.61 -10.70 12.86
C GLU A 98 18.99 -11.34 13.10
N LYS A 99 20.02 -10.48 13.21
CA LYS A 99 21.43 -10.88 13.38
C LYS A 99 21.92 -11.81 12.28
N THR A 100 21.36 -11.65 11.09
CA THR A 100 21.84 -12.32 9.90
C THR A 100 22.96 -11.47 9.34
N SER A 101 24.17 -12.01 9.25
CA SER A 101 25.25 -11.30 8.55
C SER A 101 25.00 -11.36 7.04
N LYS A 102 25.59 -10.43 6.28
CA LYS A 102 25.47 -10.46 4.81
C LYS A 102 25.98 -11.77 4.21
N GLY A 103 27.01 -12.37 4.81
CA GLY A 103 27.52 -13.68 4.41
C GLY A 103 26.53 -14.80 4.68
N ASP A 104 25.86 -14.78 5.84
CA ASP A 104 24.84 -15.77 6.17
C ASP A 104 23.61 -15.64 5.27
N TYR A 105 23.19 -14.42 4.92
CA TYR A 105 22.12 -14.16 3.95
C TYR A 105 22.45 -14.74 2.56
N ASN A 106 23.66 -14.48 2.05
CA ASN A 106 24.07 -15.00 0.75
C ASN A 106 24.14 -16.54 0.75
N ALA A 107 24.63 -17.15 1.84
CA ALA A 107 24.64 -18.60 1.99
C ALA A 107 23.21 -19.18 2.05
N TYR A 108 22.29 -18.48 2.72
CA TYR A 108 20.89 -18.88 2.77
C TYR A 108 20.25 -18.91 1.38
N ILE A 109 20.52 -17.92 0.53
CA ILE A 109 20.08 -17.95 -0.89
C ILE A 109 20.62 -19.18 -1.62
N GLU A 110 21.91 -19.53 -1.45
CA GLU A 110 22.51 -20.70 -2.09
C GLU A 110 21.86 -22.02 -1.60
N GLU A 111 21.48 -22.08 -0.32
CA GLU A 111 20.73 -23.21 0.25
C GLU A 111 19.31 -23.28 -0.31
N CYS A 112 18.58 -22.16 -0.42
CA CYS A 112 17.27 -22.11 -1.07
C CYS A 112 17.34 -22.57 -2.52
N GLN A 113 18.34 -22.10 -3.28
CA GLN A 113 18.57 -22.54 -4.66
C GLN A 113 18.83 -24.05 -4.75
N SER A 114 19.56 -24.60 -3.78
CA SER A 114 19.81 -26.05 -3.70
C SER A 114 18.57 -26.85 -3.34
N MET A 115 17.58 -26.24 -2.67
CA MET A 115 16.27 -26.82 -2.39
C MET A 115 15.29 -26.74 -3.56
N GLY A 116 15.63 -26.03 -4.63
CA GLY A 116 14.82 -25.97 -5.85
C GLY A 116 14.31 -24.58 -6.20
N TYR A 117 14.49 -23.57 -5.33
CA TYR A 117 14.13 -22.18 -5.61
C TYR A 117 15.05 -21.57 -6.66
N ALA A 118 14.82 -21.91 -7.92
CA ALA A 118 15.58 -21.44 -9.07
C ALA A 118 14.68 -21.18 -10.30
N VAL A 119 13.40 -21.55 -10.23
CA VAL A 119 12.42 -21.32 -11.29
C VAL A 119 12.09 -19.83 -11.31
N GLU A 120 12.19 -19.23 -12.49
CA GLU A 120 11.97 -17.78 -12.72
C GLU A 120 12.68 -16.87 -11.71
N SER A 121 13.87 -17.28 -11.25
CA SER A 121 14.55 -16.54 -10.20
C SER A 121 15.06 -15.18 -10.67
N GLU A 122 14.86 -14.16 -9.84
CA GLU A 122 15.39 -12.82 -10.04
C GLU A 122 16.25 -12.40 -8.84
N LYS A 123 17.38 -11.73 -9.10
CA LYS A 123 18.23 -11.16 -8.06
C LYS A 123 18.54 -9.71 -8.38
N THR A 124 18.01 -8.81 -7.56
CA THR A 124 18.19 -7.36 -7.72
C THR A 124 18.68 -6.77 -6.42
N GLY A 125 19.98 -6.45 -6.37
CA GLY A 125 20.64 -5.95 -5.17
C GLY A 125 20.57 -6.95 -4.01
N ASP A 126 19.85 -6.56 -2.97
CA ASP A 126 19.66 -7.32 -1.73
C ASP A 126 18.32 -8.04 -1.68
N ASN A 127 17.64 -8.15 -2.82
CA ASN A 127 16.42 -8.91 -3.00
C ASN A 127 16.68 -10.13 -3.88
N TYR A 128 16.02 -11.24 -3.55
CA TYR A 128 16.02 -12.47 -4.33
C TYR A 128 14.61 -13.04 -4.33
N THR A 129 14.05 -13.25 -5.51
CA THR A 129 12.75 -13.92 -5.68
C THR A 129 12.93 -15.16 -6.54
N ALA A 130 12.19 -16.22 -6.26
CA ALA A 130 12.21 -17.45 -7.04
C ALA A 130 11.01 -18.34 -6.71
N PHE A 131 10.74 -19.30 -7.58
CA PHE A 131 9.83 -20.40 -7.31
C PHE A 131 10.58 -21.73 -7.27
N ASP A 132 10.01 -22.71 -6.59
CA ASP A 132 10.40 -24.12 -6.76
C ASP A 132 9.55 -24.83 -7.84
N GLU A 133 9.77 -26.12 -8.05
CA GLU A 133 9.02 -26.92 -9.04
C GLU A 133 7.58 -27.22 -8.60
N GLU A 134 7.27 -27.14 -7.30
CA GLU A 134 5.93 -27.36 -6.75
C GLU A 134 5.08 -26.08 -6.78
N GLY A 135 5.73 -24.93 -6.96
CA GLY A 135 5.15 -23.61 -7.15
C GLY A 135 5.11 -22.74 -5.89
N TYR A 136 5.87 -23.09 -4.86
CA TYR A 136 6.08 -22.19 -3.73
C TYR A 136 6.84 -20.94 -4.18
N GLY A 137 6.33 -19.77 -3.83
CA GLY A 137 6.94 -18.48 -4.16
C GLY A 137 7.76 -17.97 -3.00
N LEU A 138 9.06 -17.76 -3.21
CA LEU A 138 10.00 -17.25 -2.21
C LEU A 138 10.40 -15.80 -2.56
N ASP A 139 10.23 -14.89 -1.60
CA ASP A 139 10.85 -13.55 -1.61
C ASP A 139 11.79 -13.40 -0.41
N LEU A 140 13.04 -13.08 -0.70
CA LEU A 140 14.08 -12.80 0.29
C LEU A 140 14.57 -11.38 0.11
N SER A 141 14.56 -10.59 1.18
CA SER A 141 15.27 -9.30 1.21
C SER A 141 16.19 -9.17 2.42
N TYR A 142 17.19 -8.30 2.31
CA TYR A 142 18.17 -8.09 3.38
C TYR A 142 18.40 -6.60 3.67
N ILE A 143 18.11 -6.18 4.90
CA ILE A 143 18.29 -4.80 5.35
C ILE A 143 18.75 -4.80 6.80
N GLY A 144 19.78 -4.02 7.12
CA GLY A 144 20.14 -3.71 8.52
C GLY A 144 20.44 -4.91 9.41
N GLU A 145 21.12 -5.94 8.88
CA GLU A 145 21.39 -7.23 9.57
C GLU A 145 20.14 -8.10 9.83
N THR A 146 19.05 -7.83 9.12
CA THR A 146 17.83 -8.64 9.12
C THR A 146 17.62 -9.22 7.73
N MET A 147 17.40 -10.52 7.68
CA MET A 147 16.90 -11.22 6.51
C MET A 147 15.38 -11.35 6.65
N TYR A 148 14.67 -10.88 5.64
CA TYR A 148 13.22 -11.00 5.53
C TYR A 148 12.94 -12.17 4.60
N ILE A 149 12.08 -13.07 5.04
CA ILE A 149 11.64 -14.25 4.30
C ILE A 149 10.12 -14.15 4.15
N ASP A 150 9.66 -14.14 2.91
CA ASP A 150 8.26 -14.36 2.55
C ASP A 150 8.18 -15.66 1.75
N LEU A 151 7.25 -16.54 2.10
CA LEU A 151 7.01 -17.79 1.41
C LEU A 151 5.49 -18.00 1.24
N ASP A 152 5.08 -18.04 -0.02
CA ASP A 152 3.71 -18.34 -0.42
C ASP A 152 3.60 -19.78 -0.90
N ALA A 153 2.59 -20.50 -0.40
CA ALA A 153 2.21 -21.80 -0.95
C ALA A 153 1.59 -21.66 -2.35
N PRO A 154 1.75 -22.67 -3.23
CA PRO A 154 1.12 -22.64 -4.53
C PRO A 154 -0.40 -22.62 -4.42
N ILE A 155 -1.05 -21.84 -5.29
CA ILE A 155 -2.50 -21.80 -5.37
C ILE A 155 -3.02 -23.17 -5.81
N GLU A 156 -3.88 -23.79 -5.02
CA GLU A 156 -4.57 -25.02 -5.43
C GLU A 156 -5.48 -24.76 -6.63
N MET A 157 -5.11 -25.30 -7.79
CA MET A 157 -5.86 -25.17 -9.05
C MET A 157 -6.43 -26.52 -9.49
N GLY A 158 -7.49 -26.45 -10.30
CA GLY A 158 -8.11 -27.61 -10.93
C GLY A 158 -8.46 -27.33 -12.37
N ILE A 159 -9.42 -28.09 -12.91
CA ILE A 159 -9.97 -27.80 -14.24
C ILE A 159 -10.71 -26.46 -14.18
N LEU A 160 -10.25 -25.48 -14.96
CA LEU A 160 -10.86 -24.18 -15.09
C LEU A 160 -12.19 -24.30 -15.83
N ASN A 161 -13.28 -24.17 -15.09
CA ASN A 161 -14.60 -23.95 -15.66
C ASN A 161 -14.80 -22.45 -15.82
N TRP A 162 -14.83 -21.98 -17.07
CA TRP A 162 -14.98 -20.55 -17.33
C TRP A 162 -16.25 -19.99 -16.66
N PRO A 163 -16.18 -18.82 -16.00
CA PRO A 163 -17.34 -18.23 -15.36
C PRO A 163 -18.45 -17.92 -16.38
N LYS A 164 -19.70 -17.95 -15.91
CA LYS A 164 -20.89 -17.78 -16.77
C LYS A 164 -21.52 -16.41 -16.66
N SER A 165 -20.95 -15.52 -15.84
CA SER A 165 -21.42 -14.14 -15.76
C SER A 165 -21.29 -13.43 -17.09
N GLU A 166 -22.17 -12.46 -17.32
CA GLU A 166 -22.13 -11.61 -18.52
C GLU A 166 -20.78 -10.88 -18.63
N ILE A 167 -20.19 -10.48 -17.50
CA ILE A 167 -18.92 -9.76 -17.48
C ILE A 167 -17.74 -10.66 -17.87
N ALA A 168 -17.67 -11.91 -17.37
CA ALA A 168 -16.66 -12.86 -17.82
C ALA A 168 -16.82 -13.24 -19.30
N GLY A 169 -18.05 -13.17 -19.83
CA GLY A 169 -18.36 -13.38 -21.24
C GLY A 169 -17.84 -12.28 -22.19
N LEU A 170 -17.33 -11.17 -21.66
CA LEU A 170 -16.69 -10.11 -22.46
C LEU A 170 -15.25 -10.46 -22.86
N LEU A 171 -14.65 -11.47 -22.23
CA LEU A 171 -13.26 -11.83 -22.43
C LEU A 171 -13.11 -13.04 -23.35
N PRO A 172 -12.01 -13.14 -24.13
CA PRO A 172 -11.66 -14.37 -24.82
C PRO A 172 -11.37 -15.50 -23.82
N LEU A 173 -11.40 -16.75 -24.28
CA LEU A 173 -11.00 -17.89 -23.46
C LEU A 173 -9.47 -18.02 -23.47
N PRO A 174 -8.80 -18.14 -22.32
CA PRO A 174 -7.38 -18.41 -22.29
C PRO A 174 -7.09 -19.80 -22.88
N LYS A 175 -5.86 -19.97 -23.38
CA LYS A 175 -5.38 -21.23 -23.93
C LYS A 175 -5.36 -22.35 -22.89
N SER A 176 -5.02 -22.02 -21.65
CA SER A 176 -4.97 -22.99 -20.55
C SER A 176 -6.36 -23.35 -20.05
N THR A 177 -6.50 -24.61 -19.63
CA THR A 177 -7.72 -25.14 -19.00
C THR A 177 -7.52 -25.46 -17.52
N VAL A 178 -6.41 -25.00 -16.94
CA VAL A 178 -6.06 -25.16 -15.52
C VAL A 178 -6.25 -23.82 -14.82
N GLY A 179 -6.94 -23.81 -13.68
CA GLY A 179 -7.20 -22.57 -12.97
C GLY A 179 -8.20 -22.69 -11.81
N LYS A 180 -8.53 -21.52 -11.25
CA LYS A 180 -9.47 -21.36 -10.14
C LYS A 180 -10.24 -20.06 -10.31
N VAL A 181 -11.57 -20.13 -10.24
CA VAL A 181 -12.41 -18.95 -10.16
C VAL A 181 -12.54 -18.56 -8.68
N SER A 182 -11.98 -17.42 -8.30
CA SER A 182 -12.05 -16.93 -6.92
C SER A 182 -13.34 -16.15 -6.65
N THR A 183 -13.84 -15.44 -7.66
CA THR A 183 -15.08 -14.66 -7.56
C THR A 183 -15.72 -14.57 -8.93
N ASP A 184 -17.04 -14.77 -9.00
CA ASP A 184 -17.85 -14.56 -10.19
C ASP A 184 -19.17 -13.89 -9.79
N THR A 185 -19.31 -12.61 -10.12
CA THR A 185 -20.50 -11.81 -9.80
C THR A 185 -20.93 -11.01 -11.03
N GLU A 186 -22.10 -10.40 -10.97
CA GLU A 186 -22.58 -9.49 -12.02
C GLU A 186 -21.70 -8.25 -12.23
N ASN A 187 -20.92 -7.85 -11.21
CA ASN A 187 -20.14 -6.61 -11.20
C ASN A 187 -18.63 -6.86 -11.36
N GLY A 188 -18.19 -8.11 -11.28
CA GLY A 188 -16.81 -8.44 -11.53
C GLY A 188 -16.48 -9.92 -11.33
N CYS A 189 -15.33 -10.29 -11.88
CA CYS A 189 -14.79 -11.63 -11.83
C CYS A 189 -13.29 -11.59 -11.50
N TYR A 190 -12.83 -12.59 -10.76
CA TYR A 190 -11.43 -12.82 -10.40
C TYR A 190 -11.08 -14.28 -10.67
N ILE A 191 -10.12 -14.52 -11.55
CA ILE A 191 -9.74 -15.85 -12.04
C ILE A 191 -8.22 -16.00 -11.98
N TYR A 192 -7.77 -17.14 -11.48
CA TYR A 192 -6.39 -17.62 -11.64
C TYR A 192 -6.36 -18.62 -12.80
N VAL A 193 -5.40 -18.47 -13.69
CA VAL A 193 -5.16 -19.35 -14.83
C VAL A 193 -3.74 -19.87 -14.74
N GLY A 194 -3.59 -21.16 -14.45
CA GLY A 194 -2.30 -21.84 -14.36
C GLY A 194 -1.79 -22.28 -15.73
N GLU A 195 -0.59 -22.86 -15.79
CA GLU A 195 0.06 -23.32 -17.04
C GLU A 195 0.11 -22.24 -18.14
N THR A 196 0.11 -20.97 -17.76
CA THR A 196 0.18 -19.83 -18.67
C THR A 196 1.60 -19.30 -18.67
N SER A 197 2.40 -19.62 -19.68
CA SER A 197 3.74 -19.04 -19.81
C SER A 197 3.67 -17.52 -19.99
N ILE A 198 4.77 -16.80 -19.77
CA ILE A 198 4.83 -15.36 -20.02
C ILE A 198 4.49 -14.98 -21.47
N ASP A 199 4.80 -15.85 -22.44
CA ASP A 199 4.43 -15.67 -23.85
C ASP A 199 2.92 -15.88 -24.05
N ASP A 200 2.34 -16.89 -23.42
CA ASP A 200 0.89 -17.14 -23.46
C ASP A 200 0.10 -16.02 -22.74
N PHE A 201 0.64 -15.44 -21.65
CA PHE A 201 0.11 -14.24 -21.00
C PHE A 201 0.08 -13.05 -21.97
N ASN A 202 1.21 -12.78 -22.64
CA ASN A 202 1.31 -11.67 -23.59
C ASN A 202 0.37 -11.85 -24.78
N ALA A 203 0.24 -13.07 -25.30
CA ALA A 203 -0.71 -13.39 -26.35
C ALA A 203 -2.16 -13.20 -25.89
N TYR A 204 -2.50 -13.60 -24.67
CA TYR A 204 -3.84 -13.40 -24.11
C TYR A 204 -4.16 -11.91 -23.90
N ALA A 205 -3.18 -11.10 -23.50
CA ALA A 205 -3.35 -9.64 -23.44
C ALA A 205 -3.64 -9.03 -24.82
N ASP A 206 -2.94 -9.47 -25.87
CA ASP A 206 -3.22 -9.07 -27.26
C ASP A 206 -4.64 -9.49 -27.69
N GLU A 207 -5.05 -10.72 -27.38
CA GLU A 207 -6.40 -11.20 -27.65
C GLU A 207 -7.48 -10.37 -26.93
N CYS A 208 -7.24 -9.98 -25.66
CA CYS A 208 -8.15 -9.11 -24.91
C CYS A 208 -8.27 -7.72 -25.54
N SER A 209 -7.15 -7.16 -26.00
CA SER A 209 -7.12 -5.90 -26.74
C SER A 209 -7.94 -6.00 -28.03
N ASP A 210 -7.74 -7.07 -28.82
CA ASP A 210 -8.51 -7.33 -30.04
C ASP A 210 -10.00 -7.59 -29.77
N HIS A 211 -10.34 -8.06 -28.57
CA HIS A 211 -11.71 -8.22 -28.07
C HIS A 211 -12.32 -6.93 -27.51
N GLY A 212 -11.64 -5.79 -27.64
CA GLY A 212 -12.17 -4.47 -27.36
C GLY A 212 -11.73 -3.86 -26.03
N PHE A 213 -10.91 -4.55 -25.23
CA PHE A 213 -10.25 -3.96 -24.06
C PHE A 213 -8.98 -3.22 -24.49
N SER A 214 -9.12 -2.16 -25.28
CA SER A 214 -7.99 -1.41 -25.84
C SER A 214 -8.02 0.08 -25.49
N VAL A 215 -8.96 0.51 -24.64
CA VAL A 215 -9.14 1.91 -24.24
C VAL A 215 -8.32 2.18 -22.97
N ASP A 216 -7.59 3.30 -22.91
CA ASP A 216 -6.88 3.74 -21.70
C ASP A 216 -5.98 2.62 -21.13
N TYR A 217 -5.19 2.00 -22.02
CA TYR A 217 -4.44 0.80 -21.67
C TYR A 217 -3.06 1.14 -21.13
N GLU A 218 -2.64 0.38 -20.12
CA GLU A 218 -1.29 0.35 -19.59
C GLU A 218 -0.74 -1.07 -19.76
N ARG A 219 0.50 -1.19 -20.25
CA ARG A 219 1.15 -2.49 -20.43
C ARG A 219 2.58 -2.44 -19.93
N GLY A 220 2.96 -3.48 -19.19
CA GLY A 220 4.34 -3.80 -18.88
C GLY A 220 4.62 -5.29 -19.12
N ASP A 221 5.82 -5.73 -18.78
CA ASP A 221 6.25 -7.11 -19.06
C ASP A 221 5.36 -8.16 -18.36
N LYS A 222 4.82 -7.83 -17.19
CA LYS A 222 4.02 -8.73 -16.34
C LYS A 222 2.60 -8.24 -16.07
N PHE A 223 2.12 -7.20 -16.77
CA PHE A 223 0.76 -6.69 -16.55
C PHE A 223 0.15 -6.06 -17.81
N TYR A 224 -1.18 -6.09 -17.87
CA TYR A 224 -1.98 -5.39 -18.87
C TYR A 224 -3.27 -4.90 -18.24
N ASN A 225 -3.47 -3.58 -18.20
CA ASN A 225 -4.69 -2.96 -17.74
C ASN A 225 -5.34 -2.23 -18.91
N ALA A 226 -6.66 -2.34 -19.07
CA ALA A 226 -7.38 -1.62 -20.10
C ALA A 226 -8.86 -1.51 -19.78
N LYS A 227 -9.55 -0.63 -20.51
CA LYS A 227 -11.01 -0.51 -20.51
C LYS A 227 -11.59 -0.98 -21.83
N ASP A 228 -12.82 -1.44 -21.79
CA ASP A 228 -13.65 -1.56 -22.98
C ASP A 228 -14.37 -0.24 -23.31
N GLY A 229 -15.09 -0.20 -24.44
CA GLY A 229 -15.89 0.96 -24.85
C GLY A 229 -17.07 1.30 -23.91
N ASN A 230 -17.40 0.42 -22.96
CA ASN A 230 -18.44 0.65 -21.96
C ASN A 230 -17.86 1.07 -20.59
N GLY A 231 -16.53 1.19 -20.48
CA GLY A 231 -15.84 1.54 -19.24
C GLY A 231 -15.63 0.36 -18.27
N ASN A 232 -15.89 -0.88 -18.68
CA ASN A 232 -15.51 -2.06 -17.90
C ASN A 232 -13.99 -2.14 -17.84
N LYS A 233 -13.44 -2.38 -16.65
CA LYS A 233 -12.00 -2.39 -16.40
C LYS A 233 -11.50 -3.83 -16.38
N LEU A 234 -10.52 -4.14 -17.23
CA LEU A 234 -9.74 -5.37 -17.23
C LEU A 234 -8.36 -5.09 -16.62
N SER A 235 -7.92 -5.98 -15.75
CA SER A 235 -6.55 -6.05 -15.23
C SER A 235 -6.07 -7.48 -15.34
N LEU A 236 -4.96 -7.66 -16.06
CA LEU A 236 -4.24 -8.91 -16.22
C LEU A 236 -2.89 -8.75 -15.52
N SER A 237 -2.48 -9.74 -14.74
CA SER A 237 -1.15 -9.76 -14.13
C SER A 237 -0.54 -11.15 -14.15
N TYR A 238 0.76 -11.21 -14.47
CA TYR A 238 1.56 -12.42 -14.40
C TYR A 238 2.22 -12.52 -13.03
N GLN A 239 1.85 -13.54 -12.25
CA GLN A 239 2.31 -13.71 -10.88
C GLN A 239 3.65 -14.46 -10.79
N GLY A 240 4.15 -15.00 -11.91
CA GLY A 240 5.25 -15.95 -11.90
C GLY A 240 4.76 -17.40 -11.88
N ASN A 241 5.69 -18.34 -12.08
CA ASN A 241 5.41 -19.78 -12.09
C ASN A 241 4.26 -20.20 -13.03
N ASN A 242 4.20 -19.58 -14.21
CA ASN A 242 3.15 -19.80 -15.20
C ASN A 242 1.72 -19.51 -14.71
N VAL A 243 1.54 -18.54 -13.81
CA VAL A 243 0.21 -18.12 -13.32
C VAL A 243 -0.16 -16.74 -13.83
N MET A 244 -1.28 -16.66 -14.56
CA MET A 244 -1.94 -15.42 -14.91
C MET A 244 -3.15 -15.19 -14.01
N VAL A 245 -3.32 -13.96 -13.53
CA VAL A 245 -4.52 -13.47 -12.88
C VAL A 245 -5.31 -12.62 -13.86
N ILE A 246 -6.61 -12.90 -13.95
CA ILE A 246 -7.59 -12.13 -14.71
C ILE A 246 -8.56 -11.50 -13.73
N GLN A 247 -8.69 -10.18 -13.81
CA GLN A 247 -9.65 -9.42 -13.05
C GLN A 247 -10.43 -8.48 -13.97
N ILE A 248 -11.75 -8.63 -14.00
CA ILE A 248 -12.63 -7.74 -14.75
C ILE A 248 -13.70 -7.19 -13.82
N ARG A 249 -14.00 -5.88 -13.93
CA ARG A 249 -15.03 -5.21 -13.14
C ARG A 249 -15.82 -4.21 -13.96
N LYS A 250 -17.09 -4.05 -13.61
CA LYS A 250 -17.92 -2.95 -14.11
C LYS A 250 -17.37 -1.61 -13.59
N PRO A 251 -17.62 -0.51 -14.29
CA PRO A 251 -17.38 0.81 -13.73
C PRO A 251 -18.25 0.99 -12.47
N ASP A 252 -17.68 1.58 -11.42
CA ASP A 252 -18.45 1.91 -10.23
C ASP A 252 -19.55 2.91 -10.59
N GLU A 253 -20.77 2.74 -10.06
CA GLU A 253 -21.93 3.60 -10.37
C GLU A 253 -21.70 5.10 -10.04
N THR A 254 -20.63 5.43 -9.31
CA THR A 254 -20.21 6.80 -9.00
C THR A 254 -19.32 7.46 -10.06
N GLU A 255 -18.93 6.75 -11.13
CA GLU A 255 -17.96 7.22 -12.13
C GLU A 255 -18.59 7.76 -13.44
N THR A 256 -19.91 7.99 -13.50
CA THR A 256 -20.52 8.77 -14.60
C THR A 256 -20.35 10.28 -14.40
N ASN A 257 -19.10 10.74 -14.45
CA ASN A 257 -18.68 12.05 -14.99
C ASN A 257 -17.20 12.26 -14.67
N GLU A 258 -16.32 11.81 -15.56
CA GLU A 258 -15.12 12.57 -15.96
C GLU A 258 -14.40 11.77 -17.05
N SER A 259 -14.80 12.04 -18.29
CA SER A 259 -14.05 11.67 -19.50
C SER A 259 -12.58 12.00 -19.33
N GLU A 260 -11.76 10.99 -19.65
CA GLU A 260 -10.64 11.07 -20.58
C GLU A 260 -9.69 12.25 -20.34
N THR A 261 -8.47 11.99 -19.90
CA THR A 261 -7.42 11.44 -20.78
C THR A 261 -6.10 11.52 -20.01
N GLU A 262 -5.46 10.36 -19.89
CA GLU A 262 -4.03 10.21 -19.67
C GLU A 262 -3.22 10.89 -20.80
N GLN A 263 -1.99 11.32 -20.50
CA GLN A 263 -0.79 10.72 -21.11
C GLN A 263 0.50 11.42 -20.64
N GLU A 264 1.31 10.62 -19.96
CA GLU A 264 2.69 10.22 -20.28
C GLU A 264 3.63 11.14 -21.09
N SER A 265 4.90 11.00 -20.69
CA SER A 265 6.08 11.85 -20.81
C SER A 265 6.94 11.70 -22.08
N GLU A 266 7.70 12.75 -22.45
CA GLU A 266 9.05 12.61 -23.03
C GLU A 266 10.02 13.71 -22.54
N HIS A 267 11.24 13.29 -22.15
CA HIS A 267 12.40 14.07 -21.63
C HIS A 267 13.15 14.79 -22.79
N PRO A 268 13.88 15.94 -22.61
CA PRO A 268 15.17 15.94 -21.91
C PRO A 268 15.64 17.26 -21.20
N SER A 269 16.47 17.07 -20.16
CA SER A 269 17.73 17.79 -19.80
C SER A 269 17.82 19.34 -19.86
N VAL A 270 18.13 19.98 -18.71
CA VAL A 270 19.37 20.74 -18.39
C VAL A 270 19.17 21.66 -17.17
N ALA A 271 20.04 21.45 -16.17
CA ALA A 271 20.68 22.35 -15.20
C ALA A 271 19.92 23.49 -14.48
N GLU A 272 20.02 23.40 -13.14
CA GLU A 272 20.42 24.45 -12.18
C GLU A 272 19.70 25.80 -12.20
N GLN A 273 18.98 26.13 -11.12
CA GLN A 273 19.55 26.96 -10.03
C GLN A 273 18.53 27.20 -8.92
N GLU A 274 19.03 27.08 -7.70
CA GLU A 274 18.44 27.47 -6.43
C GLU A 274 17.94 28.92 -6.44
N THR A 275 16.80 29.19 -5.82
CA THR A 275 16.69 30.28 -4.82
C THR A 275 15.36 30.20 -4.06
N GLU A 276 15.49 29.77 -2.80
CA GLU A 276 15.04 30.45 -1.59
C GLU A 276 13.70 31.22 -1.62
N LEU A 277 12.74 30.61 -0.91
CA LEU A 277 11.82 31.19 0.09
C LEU A 277 11.55 32.70 0.05
N GLU A 278 10.27 33.07 0.02
CA GLU A 278 9.67 33.87 1.10
C GLU A 278 8.13 33.97 1.03
N GLU A 279 7.54 33.98 2.23
CA GLU A 279 6.14 34.09 2.61
C GLU A 279 5.53 35.43 2.14
N ASN A 280 4.23 35.58 1.83
CA ASN A 280 3.19 35.73 2.86
C ASN A 280 1.75 35.82 2.31
N SER A 281 0.86 35.05 2.96
CA SER A 281 -0.48 35.32 3.54
C SER A 281 -1.55 36.22 2.87
N SER A 282 -2.79 35.70 2.82
CA SER A 282 -4.00 36.17 3.58
C SER A 282 -5.19 35.24 3.24
N ASP A 283 -5.98 34.72 4.19
CA ASP A 283 -7.03 35.48 4.89
C ASP A 283 -7.27 35.00 6.35
N SER A 284 -7.84 35.90 7.15
CA SER A 284 -7.80 35.97 8.60
C SER A 284 -8.70 34.97 9.38
N ALA A 285 -8.05 34.02 10.05
CA ALA A 285 -8.49 33.48 11.35
C ALA A 285 -7.50 33.97 12.42
N GLU A 286 -7.95 34.31 13.64
CA GLU A 286 -7.03 34.61 14.74
C GLU A 286 -6.19 33.36 15.03
N LEU A 287 -4.87 33.46 14.83
CA LEU A 287 -3.96 32.37 15.08
C LEU A 287 -3.68 32.27 16.58
N ILE A 288 -3.76 31.05 17.13
CA ILE A 288 -3.40 30.74 18.51
C ILE A 288 -1.96 30.23 18.49
N ASP A 289 -1.04 30.93 19.14
CA ASP A 289 0.39 30.61 19.15
C ASP A 289 1.00 30.42 17.74
N GLY A 290 0.48 31.16 16.76
CA GLY A 290 0.90 31.07 15.36
C GLY A 290 0.24 29.93 14.56
N MET A 291 -0.69 29.19 15.16
CA MET A 291 -1.41 28.08 14.54
C MET A 291 -2.87 28.41 14.25
N ARG A 292 -3.45 27.78 13.23
CA ARG A 292 -4.91 27.84 13.02
C ARG A 292 -5.62 27.15 14.20
N PRO A 293 -6.70 27.72 14.77
CA PRO A 293 -7.45 27.10 15.87
C PRO A 293 -7.87 25.67 15.56
N GLU A 294 -8.39 25.42 14.35
CA GLU A 294 -8.81 24.09 13.89
C GLU A 294 -7.65 23.09 13.84
N PHE A 295 -6.43 23.57 13.54
CA PHE A 295 -5.25 22.70 13.58
C PHE A 295 -4.94 22.25 15.00
N LYS A 296 -4.95 23.22 15.93
CA LYS A 296 -4.67 22.94 17.32
C LYS A 296 -5.71 21.99 17.91
N GLN A 297 -6.99 22.20 17.58
CA GLN A 297 -8.08 21.32 17.98
C GLN A 297 -7.87 19.89 17.44
N ALA A 298 -7.63 19.71 16.14
CA ALA A 298 -7.36 18.40 15.57
C ALA A 298 -6.18 17.67 16.24
N MET A 299 -5.10 18.41 16.53
CA MET A 299 -3.94 17.85 17.22
C MET A 299 -4.17 17.52 18.69
N ASP A 300 -4.93 18.33 19.41
CA ASP A 300 -5.29 18.09 20.80
C ASP A 300 -6.23 16.87 20.92
N SER A 301 -7.24 16.78 20.06
CA SER A 301 -8.18 15.65 20.00
C SER A 301 -7.47 14.35 19.62
N TYR A 302 -6.52 14.40 18.68
CA TYR A 302 -5.65 13.25 18.36
C TYR A 302 -4.83 12.80 19.57
N GLU A 303 -4.19 13.73 20.27
CA GLU A 303 -3.39 13.40 21.45
C GLU A 303 -4.24 12.78 22.55
N GLU A 304 -5.43 13.32 22.81
CA GLU A 304 -6.39 12.79 23.79
C GLU A 304 -6.87 11.37 23.40
N PHE A 305 -7.22 11.17 22.14
CA PHE A 305 -7.60 9.85 21.62
C PHE A 305 -6.49 8.81 21.82
N MET A 306 -5.24 9.15 21.49
CA MET A 306 -4.09 8.27 21.69
C MET A 306 -3.78 8.07 23.18
N ASN A 307 -4.04 9.08 24.02
CA ASN A 307 -3.90 8.98 25.45
C ASN A 307 -4.86 7.94 26.05
N GLU A 308 -6.10 7.90 25.58
CA GLU A 308 -7.09 6.92 26.01
C GLU A 308 -6.85 5.54 25.44
N TYR A 309 -6.36 5.45 24.20
CA TYR A 309 -5.88 4.18 23.64
C TYR A 309 -4.83 3.55 24.56
N CYS A 310 -3.83 4.33 24.98
CA CYS A 310 -2.79 3.87 25.89
C CYS A 310 -3.35 3.37 27.23
N GLU A 311 -4.34 4.07 27.79
CA GLU A 311 -4.99 3.70 29.05
C GLU A 311 -5.84 2.44 28.90
N PHE A 312 -6.59 2.33 27.79
CA PHE A 312 -7.33 1.13 27.43
C PHE A 312 -6.41 -0.08 27.28
N MET A 313 -5.28 0.08 26.59
CA MET A 313 -4.32 -1.01 26.37
C MET A 313 -3.68 -1.49 27.68
N LYS A 314 -3.38 -0.58 28.63
CA LYS A 314 -2.93 -0.97 29.98
C LYS A 314 -3.99 -1.78 30.72
N LYS A 315 -5.24 -1.30 30.71
CA LYS A 315 -6.36 -2.00 31.35
C LYS A 315 -6.65 -3.36 30.70
N TYR A 316 -6.53 -3.44 29.38
CA TYR A 316 -6.70 -4.67 28.62
C TYR A 316 -5.60 -5.70 28.95
N ALA A 317 -4.34 -5.29 29.03
CA ALA A 317 -3.21 -6.16 29.38
C ALA A 317 -3.31 -6.74 30.80
N GLU A 318 -3.96 -6.02 31.72
CA GLU A 318 -4.23 -6.47 33.09
C GLU A 318 -5.50 -7.33 33.22
N SER A 319 -6.33 -7.39 32.18
CA SER A 319 -7.59 -8.13 32.18
C SER A 319 -7.40 -9.58 31.76
N ASP A 320 -8.26 -10.47 32.28
CA ASP A 320 -8.38 -11.86 31.82
C ASP A 320 -9.39 -12.01 30.65
N GLY A 321 -9.89 -10.90 30.11
CA GLY A 321 -10.83 -10.85 28.99
C GLY A 321 -12.30 -10.99 29.38
N THR A 322 -12.62 -11.04 30.69
CA THR A 322 -14.02 -11.15 31.17
C THR A 322 -14.59 -9.84 31.73
N ASP A 323 -13.80 -8.77 31.73
CA ASP A 323 -14.21 -7.47 32.24
C ASP A 323 -15.25 -6.79 31.34
N VAL A 324 -16.51 -6.83 31.78
CA VAL A 324 -17.66 -6.20 31.11
C VAL A 324 -17.45 -4.69 30.87
N GLY A 325 -16.60 -4.05 31.68
CA GLY A 325 -16.20 -2.65 31.49
C GLY A 325 -15.42 -2.38 30.20
N LEU A 326 -14.64 -3.34 29.70
CA LEU A 326 -13.82 -3.16 28.48
C LEU A 326 -14.66 -2.96 27.23
N LEU A 327 -15.84 -3.59 27.14
CA LEU A 327 -16.76 -3.39 26.01
C LEU A 327 -17.35 -1.98 26.01
N ALA A 328 -17.65 -1.43 27.19
CA ALA A 328 -18.13 -0.05 27.33
C ALA A 328 -17.02 0.97 27.01
N ASP A 329 -15.79 0.70 27.46
CA ASP A 329 -14.61 1.52 27.15
C ASP A 329 -14.30 1.51 25.65
N TYR A 330 -14.40 0.34 25.00
CA TYR A 330 -14.23 0.22 23.55
C TYR A 330 -15.30 0.99 22.76
N ALA A 331 -16.57 0.90 23.17
CA ALA A 331 -17.63 1.68 22.54
C ALA A 331 -17.44 3.20 22.72
N SER A 332 -16.99 3.63 23.91
CA SER A 332 -16.62 5.03 24.16
C SER A 332 -15.44 5.48 23.28
N TYR A 333 -14.45 4.62 23.10
CA TYR A 333 -13.29 4.87 22.24
C TYR A 333 -13.68 5.00 20.76
N MET A 334 -14.60 4.16 20.27
CA MET A 334 -15.14 4.27 18.91
C MET A 334 -15.92 5.57 18.67
N SER A 335 -16.67 6.07 19.65
CA SER A 335 -17.32 7.37 19.53
C SER A 335 -16.30 8.51 19.40
N LYS A 336 -15.21 8.47 20.19
CA LYS A 336 -14.13 9.47 20.12
C LYS A 336 -13.35 9.42 18.82
N TYR A 337 -13.25 8.25 18.19
CA TYR A 337 -12.69 8.15 16.85
C TYR A 337 -13.49 8.99 15.85
N ALA A 338 -14.84 9.00 15.95
CA ALA A 338 -15.67 9.84 15.08
C ALA A 338 -15.43 11.34 15.32
N ASP A 339 -15.29 11.76 16.59
CA ASP A 339 -14.97 13.15 16.95
C ASP A 339 -13.61 13.59 16.38
N VAL A 340 -12.60 12.71 16.45
CA VAL A 340 -11.28 12.95 15.82
C VAL A 340 -11.41 13.09 14.31
N VAL A 341 -12.20 12.24 13.65
CA VAL A 341 -12.41 12.35 12.19
C VAL A 341 -13.03 13.71 11.85
N GLU A 342 -14.05 14.15 12.60
CA GLU A 342 -14.70 15.45 12.39
C GLU A 342 -13.72 16.63 12.58
N ASP A 343 -12.88 16.60 13.62
CA ASP A 343 -11.89 17.64 13.87
C ASP A 343 -10.81 17.71 12.76
N PHE A 344 -10.43 16.55 12.19
CA PHE A 344 -9.47 16.49 11.09
C PHE A 344 -10.08 16.95 9.76
N GLU A 345 -11.37 16.66 9.52
CA GLU A 345 -12.12 17.18 8.39
C GLU A 345 -12.30 18.70 8.49
N ALA A 346 -12.60 19.22 9.68
CA ALA A 346 -12.72 20.65 9.95
C ALA A 346 -11.40 21.41 9.72
N TRP A 347 -10.25 20.75 9.91
CA TRP A 347 -8.95 21.34 9.62
C TRP A 347 -8.52 21.32 8.14
N ASP A 348 -9.08 20.47 7.26
CA ASP A 348 -8.58 20.17 5.89
C ASP A 348 -8.58 21.38 4.91
N ASP A 349 -7.74 22.37 5.17
CA ASP A 349 -7.73 23.64 4.44
C ASP A 349 -6.33 24.25 4.21
N GLY A 350 -5.23 23.49 4.33
CA GLY A 350 -3.92 24.07 4.03
C GLY A 350 -2.67 23.24 4.28
N GLU A 351 -1.55 23.69 3.71
CA GLU A 351 -0.22 23.26 4.13
C GLU A 351 0.01 23.75 5.59
N MET A 352 0.61 22.92 6.44
CA MET A 352 1.01 23.34 7.79
C MET A 352 2.01 24.49 7.69
N ASN A 353 1.80 25.52 8.49
CA ASN A 353 2.80 26.56 8.70
C ASN A 353 3.89 26.07 9.67
N THR A 354 4.91 26.90 9.90
CA THR A 354 6.06 26.54 10.76
C THR A 354 5.66 26.21 12.20
N ALA A 355 4.74 26.98 12.79
CA ALA A 355 4.26 26.75 14.16
C ALA A 355 3.41 25.47 14.25
N GLU A 356 2.56 25.22 13.25
CA GLU A 356 1.74 24.02 13.15
C GLU A 356 2.62 22.77 13.01
N THR A 357 3.64 22.84 12.15
CA THR A 357 4.61 21.75 11.97
C THR A 357 5.37 21.46 13.27
N ALA A 358 5.81 22.49 13.99
CA ALA A 358 6.50 22.31 15.27
C ALA A 358 5.58 21.67 16.32
N TYR A 359 4.32 22.13 16.40
CA TYR A 359 3.36 21.59 17.36
C TYR A 359 2.97 20.14 17.03
N TYR A 360 2.78 19.83 15.75
CA TYR A 360 2.61 18.45 15.27
C TYR A 360 3.73 17.53 15.77
N LEU A 361 5.00 17.94 15.61
CA LEU A 361 6.14 17.15 16.09
C LEU A 361 6.14 16.97 17.62
N VAL A 362 5.73 17.98 18.37
CA VAL A 362 5.62 17.92 19.84
C VAL A 362 4.50 16.97 20.28
N VAL A 363 3.34 17.03 19.64
CA VAL A 363 2.22 16.10 19.88
C VAL A 363 2.65 14.68 19.58
N GLN A 364 3.28 14.45 18.43
CA GLN A 364 3.78 13.13 18.06
C GLN A 364 4.81 12.57 19.03
N THR A 365 5.71 13.42 19.53
CA THR A 365 6.69 13.01 20.54
C THR A 365 6.01 12.57 21.84
N ARG A 366 4.97 13.29 22.27
CA ARG A 366 4.19 12.96 23.48
C ARG A 366 3.41 11.66 23.32
N VAL A 367 2.70 11.50 22.20
CA VAL A 367 1.99 10.26 21.86
C VAL A 367 2.94 9.07 21.82
N SER A 368 4.07 9.21 21.12
CA SER A 368 5.09 8.15 21.02
C SER A 368 5.62 7.76 22.40
N LYS A 369 5.91 8.74 23.26
CA LYS A 369 6.34 8.47 24.64
C LYS A 369 5.28 7.70 25.43
N LYS A 370 4.00 8.06 25.31
CA LYS A 370 2.93 7.37 26.05
C LYS A 370 2.70 5.95 25.55
N LEU A 371 2.83 5.72 24.24
CA LEU A 371 2.78 4.37 23.65
C LEU A 371 3.94 3.49 24.17
N LEU A 372 5.14 4.04 24.29
CA LEU A 372 6.29 3.32 24.89
C LEU A 372 6.01 2.92 26.34
N GLU A 373 5.39 3.79 27.14
CA GLU A 373 5.02 3.50 28.55
C GLU A 373 3.93 2.43 28.70
N VAL A 374 3.24 2.04 27.62
CA VAL A 374 2.26 0.94 27.60
C VAL A 374 2.89 -0.36 27.12
N ALA A 375 3.97 -0.27 26.36
CA ALA A 375 4.68 -1.42 25.79
C ALA A 375 5.78 -1.98 26.73
N GLU A 376 6.09 -1.29 27.84
CA GLU A 376 6.88 -1.79 28.97
C GLU A 376 6.02 -2.59 29.95
#